data_AF-A0AAD5YV55-F1
#
_entry.id   AF-A0AAD5YV55-F1
#
_cell.length_a   1.000
_cell.length_b   1.000
_cell.length_c   1.000
_cell.angle_alpha   90.00
_cell.angle_beta   90.00
_cell.angle_gamma   90.00
#
_symmetry.space_group_name_H-M   'P 1'
#
loop_
_entity.id
_entity.type
_entity.pdbx_description
1 polymer ?
#
loop_
_entity_poly.entity_id
_entity_poly.type
_entity_poly.pdbx_seq_one_letter_code
_entity_poly.pdbx_strand_id
1 'polypeptide(L)'
;MWAGYEHLNFVQSMPASPAMSRGQLGAGIAMQFWSFIPLAQKSSTTNPQWQIGQQNIPFERIFLVALYSLGDGVWQADVAVDF
;
A
#
# COMPACT_ATOMS: atom_id res chain seq x y z
N MET A 1 -1.34 -7.86 -6.04
CA MET A 1 -0.05 -8.58 -5.95
C MET A 1 1.05 -7.54 -6.05
N TRP A 2 2.00 -7.52 -5.11
CA TRP A 2 3.13 -6.58 -5.16
C TRP A 2 4.26 -7.18 -5.98
N ALA A 3 4.92 -6.38 -6.82
CA ALA A 3 5.99 -6.88 -7.67
C ALA A 3 7.16 -7.43 -6.84
N GLY A 4 7.72 -8.58 -7.24
CA GLY A 4 8.79 -9.24 -6.51
C GLY A 4 8.35 -10.02 -5.26
N TYR A 5 7.06 -10.13 -4.96
CA TYR A 5 6.55 -10.97 -3.88
C TYR A 5 5.49 -11.97 -4.40
N GLU A 6 5.74 -13.26 -4.21
CA GLU A 6 4.85 -14.32 -4.72
C GLU A 6 3.60 -14.53 -3.84
N HIS A 7 3.70 -14.27 -2.53
CA HIS A 7 2.66 -14.62 -1.56
C HIS A 7 2.25 -13.47 -0.63
N LEU A 8 2.54 -12.22 -1.04
CA LEU A 8 2.21 -11.05 -0.24
C LEU A 8 0.78 -10.58 -0.53
N ASN A 9 -0.19 -11.21 0.14
CA ASN A 9 -1.59 -10.77 0.15
C ASN A 9 -1.76 -9.64 1.17
N PHE A 10 -2.04 -8.45 0.67
CA PHE A 10 -2.32 -7.29 1.51
C PHE A 10 -3.71 -6.74 1.19
N VAL A 11 -4.66 -7.07 2.06
CA VAL A 11 -6.05 -6.59 2.02
C VAL A 11 -6.36 -6.07 3.41
N GLN A 12 -6.79 -4.82 3.50
CA GLN A 12 -7.13 -4.17 4.76
C GLN A 12 -8.47 -3.46 4.66
N SER A 13 -9.18 -3.41 5.78
CA SER A 13 -10.41 -2.63 5.93
C SER A 13 -10.12 -1.40 6.78
N MET A 14 -10.67 -0.26 6.39
CA MET A 14 -10.61 0.96 7.18
C MET A 14 -11.98 1.65 7.18
N PRO A 15 -12.33 2.36 8.26
CA PRO A 15 -13.55 3.16 8.28
C PRO A 15 -13.44 4.30 7.27
N ALA A 16 -14.49 4.48 6.48
CA ALA A 16 -14.69 5.63 5.61
C ALA A 16 -16.09 6.19 5.87
N SER A 17 -16.20 7.51 5.95
CA SER A 17 -17.47 8.20 6.18
C SER A 17 -17.54 9.46 5.34
N PRO A 18 -18.73 9.85 4.83
CA PRO A 18 -18.94 11.14 4.19
C PRO A 18 -18.56 12.35 5.08
N ALA A 19 -18.52 12.17 6.40
CA ALA A 19 -18.10 13.21 7.34
C ALA A 19 -16.58 13.41 7.43
N MET A 20 -15.78 12.49 6.88
CA MET A 20 -14.33 12.64 6.86
C MET A 20 -13.90 13.66 5.81
N SER A 21 -12.98 14.54 6.19
CA SER A 21 -12.27 15.36 5.20
C SER A 21 -11.38 14.50 4.32
N ARG A 22 -11.05 15.00 3.13
CA ARG A 22 -10.10 14.34 2.22
C ARG A 22 -8.74 14.08 2.88
N GLY A 23 -8.28 14.99 3.74
CA GLY A 23 -7.03 14.83 4.48
C GLY A 23 -7.10 13.70 5.51
N GLN A 24 -8.22 13.56 6.22
CA GLN A 24 -8.42 12.46 7.17
C GLN A 24 -8.49 11.11 6.45
N LEU A 25 -9.21 11.04 5.33
CA LEU A 25 -9.27 9.84 4.51
C LEU A 25 -7.88 9.48 3.95
N GLY A 26 -7.15 10.47 3.42
CA GLY A 26 -5.79 10.29 2.90
C GLY A 26 -4.81 9.80 3.96
N ALA A 27 -4.88 10.37 5.17
CA ALA A 27 -4.08 9.91 6.31
C ALA A 27 -4.42 8.45 6.67
N GLY A 28 -5.71 8.09 6.71
CA GLY A 28 -6.15 6.72 6.96
C GLY A 28 -5.59 5.72 5.95
N ILE A 29 -5.60 6.08 4.65
CA ILE A 29 -5.02 5.26 3.58
C ILE A 29 -3.50 5.13 3.76
N ALA A 30 -2.81 6.24 4.03
CA ALA A 30 -1.36 6.24 4.24
C ALA A 30 -0.96 5.35 5.44
N MET A 31 -1.76 5.32 6.51
CA MET A 31 -1.52 4.41 7.65
C MET A 31 -1.66 2.93 7.27
N GLN A 32 -2.52 2.58 6.30
CA GLN A 32 -2.57 1.21 5.78
C GLN A 32 -1.30 0.88 4.99
N PHE A 33 -0.81 1.77 4.14
CA PHE A 33 0.47 1.55 3.46
C PHE A 33 1.64 1.48 4.44
N TRP A 34 1.59 2.24 5.54
CA TRP A 34 2.63 2.16 6.58
C TRP A 34 2.61 0.79 7.29
N SER A 35 1.42 0.24 7.59
CA SER A 35 1.30 -1.07 8.22
C SER A 35 1.71 -2.24 7.30
N PHE A 36 1.73 -2.01 5.99
CA PHE A 36 2.23 -2.95 5.00
C PHE A 36 3.75 -3.15 5.06
N ILE A 37 4.52 -2.10 5.37
CA ILE A 37 5.99 -2.13 5.42
C ILE A 37 6.53 -3.29 6.29
N PRO A 38 6.14 -3.45 7.57
CA PRO A 38 6.64 -4.53 8.41
C PRO A 38 6.19 -5.93 7.94
N LEU A 39 5.07 -6.04 7.22
CA LEU A 39 4.64 -7.31 6.62
C LEU A 39 5.54 -7.68 5.44
N ALA A 40 5.81 -6.71 4.56
CA ALA A 40 6.68 -6.90 3.40
C ALA A 40 8.12 -7.21 3.81
N GLN A 41 8.63 -6.58 4.87
CA GLN A 41 9.97 -6.85 5.42
C GLN A 41 10.15 -8.27 5.97
N LYS A 42 9.08 -8.90 6.44
CA LYS A 42 9.08 -10.29 6.93
C LYS A 42 8.86 -11.32 5.83
N SER A 43 8.52 -10.87 4.63
CA SER A 43 8.19 -11.73 3.50
C SER A 43 9.40 -11.92 2.59
N SER A 44 9.54 -13.12 2.03
CA SER A 44 10.58 -13.37 1.02
C SER A 44 10.25 -12.62 -0.28
N THR A 45 11.29 -12.09 -0.91
CA THR A 45 11.19 -11.48 -2.24
C THR A 45 11.99 -12.31 -3.24
N THR A 46 11.45 -12.47 -4.45
CA THR A 46 12.14 -13.08 -5.58
C THR A 46 12.98 -12.09 -6.36
N ASN A 47 12.83 -10.79 -6.07
CA ASN A 47 13.56 -9.73 -6.74
C ASN A 47 13.97 -8.64 -5.74
N PRO A 48 15.24 -8.63 -5.29
CA PRO A 48 15.72 -7.70 -4.27
C PRO A 48 15.50 -6.21 -4.57
N GLN A 49 15.43 -5.80 -5.85
CA GLN A 49 15.16 -4.41 -6.21
C GLN A 49 13.77 -3.95 -5.75
N TRP A 50 12.81 -4.89 -5.65
CA TRP A 50 11.44 -4.63 -5.20
C TRP A 50 11.26 -4.80 -3.69
N GLN A 51 12.33 -5.09 -2.96
CA GLN A 51 12.26 -5.28 -1.53
C GLN A 51 11.88 -3.98 -0.84
N ILE A 52 10.80 -4.02 -0.06
CA ILE A 52 10.38 -2.89 0.76
C ILE A 52 11.24 -2.82 2.01
N GLY A 53 11.81 -1.65 2.26
CA GLY A 53 12.65 -1.36 3.40
C GLY A 53 13.63 -0.23 3.15
N GLN A 54 14.29 0.25 4.20
CA GLN A 54 15.15 1.43 4.15
C GLN A 54 16.31 1.34 3.13
N GLN A 55 16.73 0.12 2.76
CA GLN A 55 17.85 -0.08 1.84
C GLN A 55 17.46 0.02 0.36
N ASN A 56 16.26 -0.39 -0.01
CA ASN A 56 15.83 -0.50 -1.41
C ASN A 56 14.65 0.45 -1.66
N ILE A 57 13.43 0.05 -1.29
CA ILE A 57 12.24 0.91 -1.43
C ILE A 57 11.77 1.38 -0.03
N PRO A 58 12.16 2.58 0.42
CA PRO A 58 11.60 3.18 1.62
C PRO A 58 10.17 3.67 1.38
N PHE A 59 9.43 3.93 2.44
CA PHE A 59 8.00 4.31 2.36
C PHE A 59 7.78 5.58 1.55
N GLU A 60 8.70 6.54 1.64
CA GLU A 60 8.65 7.84 0.97
C GLU A 60 8.73 7.72 -0.56
N ARG A 61 9.12 6.55 -1.08
CA ARG A 61 9.15 6.26 -2.52
C ARG A 61 7.93 5.48 -3.01
N ILE A 62 6.94 5.27 -2.14
CA ILE A 62 5.68 4.61 -2.47
C ILE A 62 4.60 5.68 -2.65
N PHE A 63 4.07 5.78 -3.87
CA PHE A 63 3.09 6.81 -4.23
C PHE A 63 1.75 6.18 -4.60
N LEU A 64 0.68 6.60 -3.92
CA LEU A 64 -0.67 6.30 -4.35
C LEU A 64 -1.00 7.13 -5.60
N VAL A 65 -1.17 6.46 -6.74
CA VAL A 65 -1.46 7.10 -8.04
C VAL A 65 -2.95 7.23 -8.25
N ALA A 66 -3.69 6.16 -7.97
CA ALA A 66 -5.13 6.13 -8.13
C ALA A 66 -5.78 5.25 -7.07
N LEU A 67 -7.03 5.58 -6.74
CA LEU A 67 -7.89 4.79 -5.89
C LEU A 67 -9.29 4.79 -6.51
N TYR A 68 -9.78 3.62 -6.90
CA TYR A 68 -11.07 3.48 -7.58
C TYR A 68 -11.90 2.33 -7.02
N SER A 69 -13.20 2.53 -7.06
CA SER A 69 -14.18 1.55 -6.59
C SER A 69 -14.33 0.43 -7.62
N LEU A 70 -14.31 -0.80 -7.14
CA LEU A 70 -14.68 -1.99 -7.93
C LEU A 70 -16.13 -2.40 -7.68
N GLY A 71 -16.86 -1.71 -6.79
CA GLY A 71 -18.19 -2.09 -6.32
C GLY A 71 -18.17 -2.72 -4.93
N ASP A 72 -19.33 -2.82 -4.29
CA ASP A 72 -19.55 -3.55 -3.03
C ASP A 72 -18.59 -3.20 -1.88
N GLY A 73 -18.19 -1.92 -1.79
CA GLY A 73 -17.26 -1.45 -0.77
C GLY A 73 -15.80 -1.87 -0.98
N VAL A 74 -15.49 -2.49 -2.12
CA VAL A 74 -14.14 -2.88 -2.54
C VAL A 74 -13.51 -1.76 -3.36
N TRP A 75 -12.27 -1.44 -3.03
CA TRP A 75 -11.48 -0.42 -3.71
C TRP A 75 -10.13 -1.00 -4.11
N GLN A 76 -9.66 -0.63 -5.30
CA GLN A 76 -8.32 -0.94 -5.78
C GLN A 76 -7.45 0.31 -5.73
N ALA A 77 -6.24 0.14 -5.20
CA ALA A 77 -5.21 1.15 -5.19
C ALA A 77 -4.15 0.82 -6.24
N ASP A 78 -3.85 1.77 -7.12
CA ASP A 78 -2.72 1.69 -8.02
C ASP A 78 -1.57 2.49 -7.41
N VAL A 79 -0.40 1.86 -7.32
CA VAL A 79 0.76 2.36 -6.58
C VAL A 79 1.97 2.40 -7.49
N ALA A 80 2.66 3.54 -7.50
CA ALA A 80 3.94 3.71 -8.16
C ALA A 80 5.07 3.63 -7.14
N VAL A 81 6.23 3.17 -7.61
CA VAL A 81 7.47 3.10 -6.85
C VAL A 81 8.54 3.89 -7.60
N ASP A 82 9.23 4.76 -6.89
CA ASP A 82 10.44 5.45 -7.37
C ASP A 82 11.69 4.65 -6.97
N PHE A 83 12.65 4.46 -7.89
CA PHE A 83 13.82 3.58 -7.73
C PHE A 83 15.12 4.36 -7.62
#